data_AF-A0A1B9I0A7-F1
#
_entry.id   AF-A0A1B9I0A7-F1
#
_cell.length_a   1.000
_cell.length_b   1.000
_cell.length_c   1.000
_cell.angle_alpha   90.00
_cell.angle_beta   90.00
_cell.angle_gamma   90.00
#
_symmetry.space_group_name_H-M   'P 1'
#
loop_
_entity.id
_entity.type
_entity.pdbx_description
1 polymer ?
#
loop_
_entity_poly.entity_id
_entity_poly.type
_entity_poly.pdbx_seq_one_letter_code
_entity_poly.pdbx_strand_id
1 'polypeptide(L)'
;MKKGPSLQHFIVRAEMIQAYRSAVRATRPLPDPYARRETLDFLRSDLERLRGEYDLNKLKSNLSHFNRTLKQLLPSIGLNGLTQGEIGSRLIGQKKSIKDILS
;
A
#
# COMPACT_ATOMS: atom_id res chain seq x y z
N MET A 1 14.79 -27.81 19.74
CA MET A 1 15.21 -27.46 18.36
C MET A 1 14.41 -26.26 17.87
N LYS A 2 15.05 -25.16 17.46
CA LYS A 2 14.35 -24.10 16.73
C LYS A 2 13.99 -24.66 15.35
N LYS A 3 12.68 -24.81 15.06
CA LYS A 3 12.24 -25.21 13.72
C LYS A 3 12.65 -24.08 12.76
N GLY A 4 13.30 -24.46 11.65
CA GLY A 4 13.63 -23.51 10.58
C GLY A 4 12.37 -22.87 9.97
N PRO A 5 12.54 -21.89 9.08
CA PRO A 5 11.40 -21.23 8.44
C PRO A 5 10.52 -22.24 7.71
N SER A 6 9.24 -22.28 8.08
CA SER A 6 8.23 -23.11 7.43
C SER A 6 7.68 -22.43 6.17
N LEU A 7 7.00 -23.18 5.30
CA LEU A 7 6.30 -22.63 4.12
C LEU A 7 5.41 -21.41 4.46
N GLN A 8 4.75 -21.43 5.62
CA GLN A 8 3.91 -20.32 6.05
C GLN A 8 4.71 -19.01 6.26
N HIS A 9 5.98 -19.08 6.66
CA HIS A 9 6.82 -17.89 6.80
C HIS A 9 7.08 -17.24 5.44
N PHE A 10 7.30 -18.06 4.41
CA PHE A 10 7.50 -17.59 3.03
C PHE A 10 6.23 -16.95 2.48
N ILE A 11 5.07 -17.56 2.71
CA ILE A 11 3.78 -17.02 2.28
C ILE A 11 3.54 -15.65 2.92
N VAL A 12 3.67 -15.54 4.25
CA VAL A 12 3.43 -14.28 4.97
C VAL A 12 4.43 -13.19 4.53
N ARG A 13 5.71 -13.55 4.30
CA ARG A 13 6.70 -12.63 3.73
C ARG A 13 6.29 -12.13 2.34
N ALA A 14 5.79 -13.01 1.47
CA ALA A 14 5.32 -12.62 0.15
C ALA A 14 4.12 -11.66 0.22
N GLU A 15 3.17 -11.93 1.12
CA GLU A 15 2.02 -11.07 1.38
C GLU A 15 2.43 -9.69 1.90
N MET A 16 3.40 -9.62 2.83
CA MET A 16 3.95 -8.34 3.32
C MET A 16 4.57 -7.52 2.20
N ILE A 17 5.38 -8.15 1.34
CA ILE A 17 5.97 -7.48 0.18
C ILE A 17 4.88 -6.97 -0.76
N GLN A 18 3.85 -7.77 -1.01
CA GLN A 18 2.73 -7.38 -1.86
C GLN A 18 1.94 -6.21 -1.26
N ALA A 19 1.69 -6.23 0.05
CA ALA A 19 1.02 -5.14 0.76
C ALA A 19 1.83 -3.83 0.64
N TYR A 20 3.15 -3.89 0.81
CA TYR A 20 4.01 -2.73 0.63
C TYR A 20 3.98 -2.18 -0.80
N ARG A 21 4.02 -3.05 -1.82
CA ARG A 21 3.89 -2.60 -3.23
C ARG A 21 2.55 -1.92 -3.48
N SER A 22 1.47 -2.44 -2.90
CA SER A 22 0.15 -1.82 -2.98
C SER A 22 0.14 -0.43 -2.32
N ALA A 23 0.78 -0.28 -1.16
CA ALA A 23 0.97 1.01 -0.50
C ALA A 23 1.73 2.03 -1.38
N VAL A 24 2.80 1.59 -2.04
CA VAL A 24 3.58 2.44 -2.95
C VAL A 24 2.74 2.92 -4.13
N ARG A 25 1.85 2.08 -4.68
CA ARG A 25 0.94 2.48 -5.76
C ARG A 25 -0.15 3.41 -5.27
N ALA A 26 -0.74 3.08 -4.13
CA ALA A 26 -1.77 3.88 -3.45
C ALA A 26 -1.30 5.31 -3.19
N THR A 27 -0.03 5.51 -2.82
CA THR A 27 0.53 6.83 -2.51
C THR A 27 1.02 7.61 -3.75
N ARG A 28 0.90 7.07 -4.97
CA ARG A 28 1.31 7.79 -6.19
C ARG A 28 0.54 9.08 -6.46
N PRO A 29 -0.78 9.18 -6.21
CA PRO A 29 -1.53 10.38 -6.55
C PRO A 29 -1.36 11.53 -5.54
N LEU A 30 -0.54 11.38 -4.49
CA LEU A 30 -0.24 12.48 -3.58
C LEU A 30 0.47 13.60 -4.36
N PRO A 31 -0.03 14.85 -4.30
CA PRO A 31 0.52 15.96 -5.07
C PRO A 31 1.88 16.42 -4.54
N ASP A 32 2.07 16.41 -3.22
CA ASP A 32 3.33 16.80 -2.59
C ASP A 32 4.32 15.61 -2.52
N PRO A 33 5.49 15.70 -3.19
CA PRO A 33 6.51 14.66 -3.16
C PRO A 33 7.10 14.44 -1.76
N TYR A 34 7.15 15.48 -0.91
CA TYR A 34 7.71 15.39 0.43
C TYR A 34 6.79 14.58 1.35
N ALA A 35 5.51 14.96 1.43
CA ALA A 35 4.49 14.20 2.16
C ALA A 35 4.37 12.74 1.67
N ARG A 36 4.52 12.52 0.35
CA ARG A 36 4.55 11.16 -0.21
C ARG A 36 5.72 10.35 0.33
N ARG A 37 6.91 10.93 0.36
CA ARG A 37 8.11 10.26 0.88
C ARG A 37 7.96 9.96 2.37
N GLU A 38 7.52 10.92 3.15
CA GLU A 38 7.27 10.75 4.59
C GLU A 38 6.26 9.63 4.86
N THR A 39 5.15 9.60 4.12
CA THR A 39 4.14 8.53 4.21
C THR A 39 4.74 7.16 3.89
N LEU A 40 5.58 7.08 2.84
CA LEU A 40 6.25 5.83 2.47
C LEU A 40 7.27 5.37 3.51
N ASP A 41 8.00 6.30 4.11
CA ASP A 41 8.99 6.02 5.15
C ASP A 41 8.29 5.55 6.43
N PHE A 42 7.16 6.18 6.80
CA PHE A 42 6.29 5.71 7.88
C PHE A 42 5.83 4.27 7.64
N LEU A 43 5.24 3.98 6.47
CA LEU A 43 4.75 2.64 6.12
C LEU A 43 5.87 1.60 6.01
N ARG A 44 7.06 2.01 5.54
CA ARG A 44 8.23 1.13 5.50
C ARG A 44 8.72 0.79 6.91
N SER A 45 8.67 1.75 7.83
CA SER A 45 9.13 1.55 9.21
C SER A 45 8.36 0.45 9.94
N ASP A 46 7.05 0.33 9.68
CA ASP A 46 6.19 -0.72 10.25
C ASP A 46 6.66 -2.13 9.84
N LEU A 47 7.04 -2.31 8.58
CA LEU A 47 7.52 -3.60 8.08
C LEU A 47 8.98 -3.87 8.45
N GLU A 48 9.83 -2.84 8.50
CA GLU A 48 11.25 -3.00 8.84
C GLU A 48 11.42 -3.49 10.30
N ARG A 49 10.53 -3.08 11.21
CA ARG A 49 10.49 -3.60 12.60
C ARG A 49 10.33 -5.12 12.67
N LEU A 50 9.78 -5.75 11.65
CA LEU A 50 9.50 -7.19 11.60
C LEU A 50 10.60 -8.00 10.90
N ARG A 51 11.67 -7.35 10.43
CA ARG A 51 12.74 -7.99 9.65
C ARG A 51 13.37 -9.19 10.34
N GLY A 52 13.52 -9.12 11.67
CA GLY A 52 14.08 -10.18 12.52
C GLY A 52 13.06 -11.04 13.25
N GLU A 53 11.75 -10.83 13.01
CA GLU A 53 10.69 -11.57 13.69
C GLU A 53 10.38 -12.86 12.92
N TYR A 54 10.20 -13.96 13.67
CA TYR A 54 9.93 -15.29 13.13
C TYR A 54 8.65 -15.90 13.73
N ASP A 55 8.01 -15.23 14.68
CA ASP A 55 6.70 -15.65 15.16
C ASP A 55 5.61 -15.37 14.11
N LEU A 56 5.05 -16.44 13.55
CA LEU A 56 3.98 -16.38 12.55
C LEU A 56 2.75 -15.60 13.03
N ASN A 57 2.39 -15.69 14.32
CA ASN A 57 1.21 -15.02 14.85
C ASN A 57 1.43 -13.51 14.88
N LYS A 58 2.64 -13.08 15.25
CA LYS A 58 3.02 -11.65 15.20
C LYS A 58 3.09 -11.16 13.77
N LEU A 59 3.71 -11.90 12.86
CA LEU A 59 3.81 -11.49 11.45
C LEU A 59 2.41 -11.31 10.82
N LYS A 60 1.49 -12.27 11.04
CA LYS A 60 0.11 -12.18 10.55
C LYS A 60 -0.68 -11.03 11.18
N SER A 61 -0.56 -10.85 12.50
CA SER A 61 -1.22 -9.76 13.22
C SER A 61 -0.77 -8.40 12.71
N ASN A 62 0.55 -8.22 12.52
CA ASN A 62 1.10 -6.98 11.98
C ASN A 62 0.74 -6.76 10.51
N LEU A 63 0.70 -7.80 9.69
CA LEU A 63 0.22 -7.69 8.31
C LEU A 63 -1.25 -7.23 8.26
N SER A 64 -2.10 -7.79 9.13
CA SER A 64 -3.50 -7.36 9.26
C SER A 64 -3.60 -5.89 9.70
N HIS A 65 -2.79 -5.51 10.69
CA HIS A 65 -2.70 -4.12 11.15
C HIS A 65 -2.27 -3.17 10.02
N PHE A 66 -1.18 -3.49 9.31
CA PHE A 66 -0.67 -2.71 8.19
C PHE A 66 -1.75 -2.51 7.10
N ASN A 67 -2.44 -3.58 6.70
CA ASN A 67 -3.52 -3.50 5.73
C ASN A 67 -4.68 -2.62 6.20
N ARG A 68 -5.02 -2.65 7.50
CA ARG A 68 -6.03 -1.79 8.09
C ARG A 68 -5.59 -0.32 8.08
N THR A 69 -4.36 -0.06 8.49
CA THR A 69 -3.76 1.29 8.47
C THR A 69 -3.77 1.87 7.06
N LEU A 70 -3.41 1.08 6.03
CA LEU A 70 -3.52 1.51 4.63
C LEU A 70 -4.95 1.86 4.23
N LYS A 71 -5.93 1.03 4.60
CA LYS A 71 -7.35 1.29 4.30
C LYS A 71 -7.88 2.54 4.99
N GLN A 72 -7.34 2.90 6.15
CA GLN A 72 -7.73 4.11 6.89
C GLN A 72 -7.05 5.37 6.33
N LEU A 73 -5.77 5.26 5.93
CA LEU A 73 -5.02 6.38 5.37
C LEU A 73 -5.50 6.76 3.96
N LEU A 74 -5.86 5.77 3.13
CA LEU A 74 -6.24 5.98 1.73
C LEU A 74 -7.37 7.03 1.54
N PRO A 75 -8.53 6.93 2.20
CA PRO A 75 -9.60 7.93 2.09
C PRO A 75 -9.20 9.30 2.64
N SER A 76 -8.43 9.34 3.73
CA SER A 76 -7.99 10.59 4.36
C SER A 76 -7.08 11.43 3.47
N ILE A 77 -6.38 10.81 2.52
CA ILE A 77 -5.48 11.49 1.59
C ILE A 77 -6.23 12.01 0.34
N GLY A 78 -7.57 11.94 0.33
CA GLY A 78 -8.37 12.38 -0.81
C GLY A 78 -8.36 11.41 -1.99
N LEU A 79 -7.91 10.17 -1.77
CA LEU A 79 -7.79 9.12 -2.79
C LEU A 79 -9.06 8.27 -2.92
N ASN A 80 -10.23 8.93 -2.85
CA ASN A 80 -11.55 8.29 -2.87
C ASN A 80 -11.85 7.51 -4.16
N GLY A 81 -10.98 7.62 -5.20
CA GLY A 81 -11.11 6.88 -6.45
C GLY A 81 -10.48 5.48 -6.51
N LEU A 82 -9.86 4.99 -5.43
CA LEU A 82 -9.09 3.72 -5.44
C LEU A 82 -9.64 2.61 -4.53
N THR A 83 -10.78 2.82 -3.87
CA THR A 83 -11.37 1.81 -2.97
C THR A 83 -12.07 0.69 -3.75
N GLN A 84 -11.37 -0.44 -3.87
CA GLN A 84 -11.86 -1.81 -4.12
C GLN A 84 -13.22 -1.94 -4.81
N GLY A 85 -13.20 -1.88 -6.14
CA GLY A 85 -14.33 -2.24 -7.01
C GLY A 85 -13.95 -2.30 -8.48
N GLU A 86 -12.89 -1.58 -8.89
CA GLU A 86 -12.52 -1.47 -10.29
C GLU A 86 -11.08 -1.90 -10.52
N ILE A 87 -10.93 -3.16 -10.93
CA ILE A 87 -9.83 -3.58 -11.80
C ILE A 87 -10.05 -2.88 -13.16
N GLY A 88 -9.84 -1.57 -13.19
CA GLY A 88 -10.26 -0.73 -14.29
C GLY A 88 -9.59 0.62 -14.20
N SER A 89 -8.47 0.72 -14.91
CA SER A 89 -7.91 1.97 -15.41
C SER A 89 -8.95 3.07 -15.62
N ARG A 90 -8.99 4.08 -14.75
CA ARG A 90 -9.63 5.38 -15.05
C ARG A 90 -8.60 6.51 -15.08
N LEU A 91 -7.89 6.50 -16.21
CA LEU A 91 -7.50 7.66 -17.02
C LEU A 91 -6.73 8.79 -16.33
N ILE A 92 -5.42 8.58 -16.16
CA ILE A 92 -4.46 9.67 -16.33
C ILE A 92 -4.43 10.00 -17.83
N GLY A 93 -5.13 11.06 -18.24
CA GLY A 93 -5.04 11.60 -19.60
C GLY A 93 -6.36 11.80 -20.34
N GLN A 94 -7.40 12.39 -19.73
CA GLN A 94 -8.40 13.07 -20.57
C GLN A 94 -7.75 14.30 -21.20
N LYS A 95 -7.24 14.13 -22.42
CA LYS A 95 -6.91 15.24 -23.31
C LYS A 95 -8.22 16.00 -23.52
N LYS A 96 -8.29 17.27 -23.07
CA LYS A 96 -9.48 18.13 -23.27
C LYS A 96 -9.92 18.02 -24.73
N SER A 97 -11.18 17.69 -24.94
CA SER A 97 -11.76 17.69 -26.28
C SER A 97 -11.84 19.13 -26.76
N ILE A 98 -11.54 19.38 -28.04
CA ILE A 98 -11.56 20.73 -28.65
C ILE A 98 -12.93 21.42 -28.48
N LYS A 99 -14.00 20.64 -28.28
CA LYS A 99 -15.34 21.16 -27.97
C LYS A 99 -15.40 22.00 -26.69
N ASP A 100 -14.53 21.75 -25.71
CA ASP A 100 -14.51 22.47 -24.43
C ASP A 100 -13.69 23.78 -24.47
N ILE A 101 -12.97 24.03 -25.57
CA ILE A 101 -12.09 25.19 -25.75
C ILE A 101 -12.82 26.32 -26.52
N LEU A 102 -13.91 26.02 -27.20
CA LEU A 102 -14.65 26.96 -28.06
C LEU A 102 -16.07 27.27 -27.55
N SER A 103 -16.30 27.22 -26.22
CA SER A 103 -17.49 27.81 -25.59
C SER A 103 -17.14 29.09 -24.87
#